data_AF-A0A7S0HN88-F1
#
_entry.id   AF-A0A7S0HN88-F1
#
_cell.length_a   1.000
_cell.length_b   1.000
_cell.length_c   1.000
_cell.angle_alpha   90.00
_cell.angle_beta   90.00
_cell.angle_gamma   90.00
#
_symmetry.space_group_name_H-M   'P 1'
#
loop_
_entity.id
_entity.type
_entity.pdbx_description
1 polymer ?
#
loop_
_entity_poly.entity_id
_entity_poly.type
_entity_poly.pdbx_seq_one_letter_code
_entity_poly.pdbx_strand_id
1 'polypeptide(L)'
;GRTGMKERRAPTESMLQMLPTTMAMTRKPWMISMIMTVVMALQAESVPIQPGSHPIEGYQIVSRVHGNTLAEKPVSGLCDTVKQYAGYFNVTTATKMYFFWFFESRSSPATDPVILWMTGGPGCSSAIALFRENGPCSIEEDLTTKKNPFSWNSNASILYIDQPAGTGFSYGEDSDFDHNEDEVSRDMYNFLQAFFSAHKAYAKNDFFIFGESYGGHFVPATAYQVFQGMQEKRDTPLKLKGVGVGNGLTAPEIQYQYYAEYAVKNPVHPLVSKPEELAMRAAAGVCVANIQLCQSKDAFCETAFALCGLSQISPVQMTGINLYDVRQKCETPPLCYDFSNINKFFQLPKVLNELGTGPHLWKQCNFKVNSAFHSDWMHHFQTVFPSMLDAGVRVLIYAGEMDYICNYMGNKEWTLRLPWSGREAFNAEGDHEWIVGGSKAGLARTVGGFTFLQVYNAG
;
A
#
# COMPACT_ATOMS: atom_id res chain seq x y z
N GLY A 1 -45.04 -74.06 -45.06
CA GLY A 1 -45.28 -74.99 -43.94
C GLY A 1 -43.98 -75.33 -43.27
N ARG A 2 -44.04 -75.77 -42.01
CA ARG A 2 -42.93 -76.13 -41.09
C ARG A 2 -42.08 -74.97 -40.53
N THR A 3 -41.91 -75.08 -39.21
CA THR A 3 -41.33 -74.17 -38.23
C THR A 3 -39.95 -74.65 -37.76
N GLY A 4 -39.06 -73.71 -37.44
CA GLY A 4 -38.44 -73.65 -36.11
C GLY A 4 -37.04 -74.25 -35.87
N MET A 5 -36.30 -73.58 -34.97
CA MET A 5 -35.07 -73.99 -34.27
C MET A 5 -33.77 -74.05 -35.12
N LYS A 6 -32.55 -73.77 -34.61
CA LYS A 6 -32.05 -73.84 -33.21
C LYS A 6 -30.72 -73.04 -32.99
N GLU A 7 -30.41 -72.73 -31.72
CA GLU A 7 -29.08 -72.54 -31.05
C GLU A 7 -27.99 -71.59 -31.65
N ARG A 8 -27.47 -70.55 -30.96
CA ARG A 8 -26.72 -70.40 -29.67
C ARG A 8 -25.18 -70.65 -29.74
N ARG A 9 -24.36 -69.58 -29.77
CA ARG A 9 -23.35 -69.14 -28.74
C ARG A 9 -22.34 -68.09 -29.28
N ALA A 10 -21.80 -67.27 -28.38
CA ALA A 10 -20.81 -66.20 -28.63
C ALA A 10 -19.34 -66.71 -28.50
N PRO A 11 -18.26 -65.91 -28.70
CA PRO A 11 -17.93 -64.59 -28.08
C PRO A 11 -17.77 -63.46 -29.15
N THR A 12 -17.17 -62.26 -28.99
CA THR A 12 -16.25 -61.60 -28.01
C THR A 12 -16.58 -60.11 -27.74
N GLU A 13 -15.84 -59.52 -26.78
CA GLU A 13 -15.44 -58.11 -26.53
C GLU A 13 -15.91 -57.01 -27.52
N SER A 14 -16.47 -55.88 -27.07
CA SER A 14 -15.87 -54.93 -26.12
C SER A 14 -16.93 -54.09 -25.36
N MET A 15 -16.58 -53.57 -24.17
CA MET A 15 -17.45 -52.67 -23.39
C MET A 15 -17.16 -51.20 -23.70
N LEU A 16 -18.14 -50.49 -24.25
CA LEU A 16 -18.21 -49.03 -24.17
C LEU A 16 -19.68 -48.58 -24.03
N GLN A 17 -19.90 -47.57 -23.17
CA GLN A 17 -21.10 -46.74 -23.04
C GLN A 17 -22.41 -47.41 -22.55
N MET A 18 -22.81 -47.06 -21.32
CA MET A 18 -24.17 -46.58 -20.98
C MET A 18 -24.24 -46.10 -19.52
N LEU A 19 -24.31 -44.77 -19.30
CA LEU A 19 -24.91 -44.14 -18.11
C LEU A 19 -25.52 -42.78 -18.53
N PRO A 20 -26.55 -42.26 -17.81
CA PRO A 20 -27.56 -41.41 -18.45
C PRO A 20 -27.40 -39.90 -18.23
N THR A 21 -27.98 -39.18 -19.18
CA THR A 21 -28.64 -37.85 -19.09
C THR A 21 -28.29 -36.92 -17.92
N THR A 22 -27.61 -35.85 -18.31
CA THR A 22 -27.28 -34.63 -17.54
C THR A 22 -28.42 -34.03 -16.73
N MET A 23 -28.17 -33.76 -15.45
CA MET A 23 -28.88 -32.75 -14.67
C MET A 23 -28.41 -31.36 -15.12
N ALA A 24 -29.33 -30.48 -15.50
CA ALA A 24 -28.99 -29.17 -16.05
C ALA A 24 -28.55 -28.18 -14.94
N MET A 25 -27.24 -28.06 -14.71
CA MET A 25 -26.69 -26.91 -13.98
C MET A 25 -26.81 -25.66 -14.85
N THR A 26 -27.58 -24.67 -14.38
CA THR A 26 -27.63 -23.33 -14.95
C THR A 26 -26.30 -22.62 -14.71
N ARG A 27 -25.37 -22.75 -15.67
CA ARG A 27 -24.10 -22.02 -15.68
C ARG A 27 -24.36 -20.52 -15.69
N LYS A 28 -24.25 -19.86 -14.53
CA LYS A 28 -24.22 -18.40 -14.46
C LYS A 28 -22.87 -17.89 -15.00
N PRO A 29 -22.83 -16.84 -15.84
CA PRO A 29 -21.62 -16.48 -16.59
C PRO A 29 -20.46 -15.88 -15.76
N TRP A 30 -20.62 -15.61 -14.47
CA TRP A 30 -19.56 -15.03 -13.62
C TRP A 30 -18.48 -16.04 -13.18
N MET A 31 -18.77 -17.35 -13.19
CA MET A 31 -17.79 -18.38 -12.77
C MET A 31 -16.54 -18.49 -13.64
N ILE A 32 -16.52 -17.87 -14.83
CA ILE A 32 -15.37 -17.92 -15.76
C ILE A 32 -14.48 -16.66 -15.62
N SER A 33 -14.96 -15.62 -14.93
CA SER A 33 -14.23 -14.36 -14.72
C SER A 33 -13.28 -14.39 -13.50
N MET A 34 -13.06 -15.56 -12.88
CA MET A 34 -12.54 -15.65 -11.50
C MET A 34 -11.08 -16.15 -11.37
N ILE A 35 -10.46 -16.57 -12.48
CA ILE A 35 -9.01 -16.85 -12.54
C ILE A 35 -8.20 -15.53 -12.71
N MET A 36 -8.90 -14.43 -12.96
CA MET A 36 -8.40 -13.09 -13.25
C MET A 36 -7.93 -12.28 -12.02
N THR A 37 -7.31 -12.92 -11.04
CA THR A 37 -6.40 -12.23 -10.08
C THR A 37 -5.03 -12.91 -9.99
N VAL A 38 -4.90 -14.14 -10.52
CA VAL A 38 -3.62 -14.77 -10.87
C VAL A 38 -3.35 -14.67 -12.39
N VAL A 39 -4.37 -14.30 -13.19
CA VAL A 39 -4.28 -14.18 -14.67
C VAL A 39 -4.92 -12.87 -15.19
N MET A 40 -4.88 -11.76 -14.42
CA MET A 40 -5.17 -10.41 -14.97
C MET A 40 -3.92 -9.64 -15.43
N ALA A 41 -2.74 -10.24 -15.37
CA ALA A 41 -1.49 -9.64 -15.86
C ALA A 41 -1.38 -9.51 -17.40
N LEU A 42 -2.42 -9.89 -18.17
CA LEU A 42 -2.33 -10.05 -19.63
C LEU A 42 -3.29 -9.20 -20.49
N GLN A 43 -4.15 -8.38 -19.88
CA GLN A 43 -4.99 -7.42 -20.64
C GLN A 43 -5.09 -6.04 -19.95
N ALA A 44 -3.95 -5.54 -19.49
CA ALA A 44 -3.76 -4.10 -19.46
C ALA A 44 -3.38 -3.65 -20.88
N GLU A 45 -4.28 -2.94 -21.57
CA GLU A 45 -3.87 -2.20 -22.78
C GLU A 45 -2.83 -1.14 -22.36
N SER A 46 -1.57 -1.45 -22.60
CA SER A 46 -0.47 -0.51 -22.45
C SER A 46 -0.61 0.55 -23.52
N VAL A 47 -1.27 1.67 -23.19
CA VAL A 47 -1.05 2.94 -23.89
C VAL A 47 0.47 3.17 -23.87
N PRO A 48 1.15 3.25 -25.03
CA PRO A 48 2.59 3.44 -25.05
C PRO A 48 2.90 4.80 -24.42
N ILE A 49 3.56 4.78 -23.26
CA ILE A 49 4.26 5.96 -22.75
C ILE A 49 5.33 6.23 -23.81
N GLN A 50 5.25 7.36 -24.50
CA GLN A 50 6.26 7.74 -25.49
C GLN A 50 7.57 8.02 -24.74
N PRO A 51 8.67 7.29 -25.01
CA PRO A 51 9.98 7.57 -24.44
C PRO A 51 10.50 8.88 -25.05
N GLY A 52 10.17 9.99 -24.40
CA GLY A 52 10.42 11.32 -24.90
C GLY A 52 10.94 12.18 -23.78
N SER A 53 12.11 12.77 -23.98
CA SER A 53 12.67 13.82 -23.12
C SER A 53 11.86 15.10 -23.28
N HIS A 54 10.60 15.08 -22.81
CA HIS A 54 9.83 16.29 -22.64
C HIS A 54 10.61 17.20 -21.70
N PRO A 55 10.91 18.45 -22.11
CA PRO A 55 11.45 19.44 -21.19
C PRO A 55 10.52 19.51 -19.99
N ILE A 56 11.10 19.54 -18.79
CA ILE A 56 10.33 19.66 -17.54
C ILE A 56 9.80 21.11 -17.48
N GLU A 57 8.76 21.37 -18.27
CA GLU A 57 8.44 22.72 -18.76
C GLU A 57 7.84 23.57 -17.64
N GLY A 58 8.49 24.70 -17.35
CA GLY A 58 8.15 25.56 -16.21
C GLY A 58 8.72 25.13 -14.85
N TYR A 59 9.51 24.06 -14.78
CA TYR A 59 10.22 23.65 -13.56
C TYR A 59 11.66 24.18 -13.51
N GLN A 60 12.14 24.46 -12.30
CA GLN A 60 13.52 24.90 -12.04
C GLN A 60 14.29 23.80 -11.31
N ILE A 61 15.52 23.51 -11.75
CA ILE A 61 16.42 22.60 -11.04
C ILE A 61 16.91 23.30 -9.77
N VAL A 62 16.47 22.80 -8.61
CA VAL A 62 16.77 23.38 -7.30
C VAL A 62 17.87 22.64 -6.55
N SER A 63 18.15 21.37 -6.91
CA SER A 63 19.17 20.55 -6.24
C SER A 63 19.71 19.46 -7.15
N ARG A 64 20.97 19.08 -6.90
CA ARG A 64 21.62 17.90 -7.50
C ARG A 64 22.43 17.18 -6.41
N VAL A 65 22.15 15.90 -6.19
CA VAL A 65 22.78 15.08 -5.14
C VAL A 65 23.03 13.68 -5.68
N HIS A 66 24.26 13.17 -5.56
CA HIS A 66 24.66 11.84 -6.09
C HIS A 66 24.37 11.63 -7.59
N GLY A 67 24.41 12.70 -8.39
CA GLY A 67 24.05 12.68 -9.83
C GLY A 67 22.55 12.85 -10.09
N ASN A 68 21.69 12.55 -9.10
CA ASN A 68 20.25 12.75 -9.17
C ASN A 68 19.92 14.24 -9.26
N THR A 69 18.76 14.58 -9.81
CA THR A 69 18.33 15.97 -10.02
C THR A 69 16.92 16.20 -9.50
N LEU A 70 16.73 17.21 -8.66
CA LEU A 70 15.41 17.67 -8.22
C LEU A 70 15.04 18.95 -8.98
N ALA A 71 13.91 18.91 -9.66
CA ALA A 71 13.30 20.06 -10.32
C ALA A 71 11.90 20.31 -9.74
N GLU A 72 11.60 21.56 -9.37
CA GLU A 72 10.32 21.93 -8.75
C GLU A 72 9.79 23.26 -9.31
N LYS A 73 8.51 23.52 -9.06
CA LYS A 73 7.85 24.80 -9.31
C LYS A 73 6.89 25.14 -8.18
N PRO A 74 6.63 26.43 -7.91
CA PRO A 74 5.51 26.82 -7.05
C PRO A 74 4.18 26.35 -7.62
N VAL A 75 3.26 25.97 -6.74
CA VAL A 75 1.86 25.64 -7.07
C VAL A 75 0.92 26.58 -6.32
N SER A 76 -0.14 27.01 -6.98
CA SER A 76 -1.08 28.01 -6.48
C SER A 76 -2.53 27.72 -6.90
N GLY A 77 -3.49 28.06 -6.04
CA GLY A 77 -4.92 27.96 -6.37
C GLY A 77 -5.44 26.53 -6.58
N LEU A 78 -4.71 25.52 -6.10
CA LEU A 78 -5.14 24.12 -5.98
C LEU A 78 -5.12 23.74 -4.49
N CYS A 79 -6.17 23.06 -4.02
CA CYS A 79 -6.34 22.48 -2.67
C CYS A 79 -6.34 23.46 -1.47
N ASP A 80 -5.32 24.31 -1.32
CA ASP A 80 -5.11 25.16 -0.14
C ASP A 80 -4.45 26.49 -0.53
N THR A 81 -4.36 27.41 0.44
CA THR A 81 -3.72 28.73 0.28
C THR A 81 -2.33 28.81 0.91
N VAL A 82 -1.84 27.73 1.52
CA VAL A 82 -0.44 27.62 1.98
C VAL A 82 0.50 27.58 0.78
N LYS A 83 1.80 27.80 1.03
CA LYS A 83 2.84 27.61 0.03
C LYS A 83 2.89 26.15 -0.39
N GLN A 84 3.04 25.92 -1.70
CA GLN A 84 3.10 24.57 -2.27
C GLN A 84 4.20 24.49 -3.32
N TYR A 85 4.74 23.29 -3.48
CA TYR A 85 5.64 22.93 -4.56
C TYR A 85 5.19 21.61 -5.17
N ALA A 86 5.17 21.53 -6.49
CA ALA A 86 5.19 20.25 -7.19
C ALA A 86 6.54 20.09 -7.89
N GLY A 87 6.97 18.86 -8.11
CA GLY A 87 8.30 18.60 -8.63
C GLY A 87 8.50 17.17 -9.12
N TYR A 88 9.59 17.02 -9.85
CA TYR A 88 10.11 15.74 -10.28
C TYR A 88 11.54 15.54 -9.77
N PHE A 89 11.81 14.32 -9.33
CA PHE A 89 13.14 13.85 -8.96
C PHE A 89 13.61 12.78 -9.94
N ASN A 90 14.69 13.08 -10.66
CA ASN A 90 15.35 12.14 -11.57
C ASN A 90 16.29 11.24 -10.76
N VAL A 91 16.05 9.93 -10.80
CA VAL A 91 16.96 8.92 -10.25
C VAL A 91 18.06 8.62 -11.29
N THR A 92 19.32 8.75 -10.89
CA THR A 92 20.47 8.81 -11.82
C THR A 92 20.56 7.63 -12.80
N THR A 93 21.02 7.92 -14.03
CA THR A 93 21.27 6.98 -15.15
C THR A 93 20.07 6.28 -15.78
N ALA A 94 18.90 6.32 -15.14
CA ALA A 94 17.65 5.77 -15.66
C ALA A 94 16.75 6.88 -16.27
N THR A 95 15.66 6.46 -16.91
CA THR A 95 14.53 7.32 -17.30
C THR A 95 13.60 7.67 -16.14
N LYS A 96 13.93 7.17 -14.95
CA LYS A 96 13.14 7.10 -13.73
C LYS A 96 12.94 8.47 -13.07
N MET A 97 11.68 8.85 -12.87
CA MET A 97 11.24 10.16 -12.41
C MET A 97 10.14 10.01 -11.35
N TYR A 98 10.42 10.43 -10.12
CA TYR A 98 9.43 10.47 -9.03
C TYR A 98 8.77 11.85 -8.94
N PHE A 99 7.45 11.91 -9.06
CA PHE A 99 6.64 13.09 -8.84
C PHE A 99 6.33 13.29 -7.35
N PHE A 100 6.37 14.53 -6.87
CA PHE A 100 5.94 14.90 -5.53
C PHE A 100 5.08 16.16 -5.53
N TRP A 101 4.24 16.29 -4.49
CA TRP A 101 3.51 17.51 -4.16
C TRP A 101 3.64 17.82 -2.67
N PHE A 102 4.26 18.95 -2.36
CA PHE A 102 4.52 19.47 -1.02
C PHE A 102 3.53 20.60 -0.65
N PHE A 103 3.09 20.60 0.61
CA PHE A 103 2.28 21.65 1.23
C PHE A 103 2.94 22.10 2.53
N GLU A 104 3.11 23.41 2.74
CA GLU A 104 3.49 23.94 4.06
C GLU A 104 2.41 23.69 5.12
N SER A 105 2.83 23.65 6.39
CA SER A 105 1.92 23.74 7.53
C SER A 105 1.07 25.01 7.47
N ARG A 106 -0.22 24.87 7.79
CA ARG A 106 -1.17 25.99 8.01
C ARG A 106 -0.87 26.78 9.28
N SER A 107 -0.06 26.23 10.18
CA SER A 107 0.35 26.88 11.44
C SER A 107 1.71 27.58 11.28
N SER A 108 2.82 26.91 11.58
CA SER A 108 4.16 27.52 11.67
C SER A 108 5.19 26.68 10.89
N PRO A 109 5.21 26.72 9.54
CA PRO A 109 6.07 25.85 8.72
C PRO A 109 7.58 26.01 8.96
N ALA A 110 8.01 27.08 9.63
CA ALA A 110 9.40 27.29 10.06
C ALA A 110 9.81 26.49 11.32
N THR A 111 8.86 25.85 12.01
CA THR A 111 9.09 25.08 13.26
C THR A 111 8.32 23.76 13.31
N ASP A 112 7.15 23.70 12.67
CA ASP A 112 6.29 22.52 12.60
C ASP A 112 6.99 21.38 11.84
N PRO A 113 6.73 20.12 12.21
CA PRO A 113 7.39 18.97 11.61
C PRO A 113 7.12 18.84 10.10
N VAL A 114 8.03 18.13 9.41
CA VAL A 114 7.80 17.65 8.04
C VAL A 114 7.42 16.19 8.05
N ILE A 115 6.39 15.84 7.29
CA ILE A 115 5.93 14.46 7.09
C ILE A 115 6.14 14.11 5.61
N LEU A 116 6.87 13.02 5.34
CA LEU A 116 6.77 12.28 4.08
C LEU A 116 5.58 11.32 4.20
N TRP A 117 4.68 11.32 3.22
CA TRP A 117 3.60 10.35 3.08
C TRP A 117 3.84 9.40 1.90
N MET A 118 3.67 8.09 2.15
CA MET A 118 3.86 7.02 1.18
C MET A 118 2.63 6.08 1.15
N THR A 119 1.74 6.28 0.18
CA THR A 119 0.66 5.31 -0.09
C THR A 119 1.24 4.00 -0.64
N GLY A 120 0.57 2.88 -0.33
CA GLY A 120 0.99 1.52 -0.69
C GLY A 120 0.59 1.06 -2.09
N GLY A 121 -0.12 -0.06 -2.16
CA GLY A 121 -0.48 -0.77 -3.40
C GLY A 121 0.17 -2.16 -3.48
N PRO A 122 1.47 -2.29 -3.79
CA PRO A 122 2.37 -1.23 -4.23
C PRO A 122 1.99 -0.69 -5.61
N GLY A 123 2.48 0.50 -5.95
CA GLY A 123 2.18 1.18 -7.21
C GLY A 123 0.91 2.04 -7.21
N CYS A 124 0.41 2.45 -6.04
CA CYS A 124 -0.72 3.37 -5.91
C CYS A 124 -0.28 4.80 -5.55
N SER A 125 -0.93 5.79 -6.16
CA SER A 125 -0.56 7.21 -6.03
C SER A 125 -0.88 7.78 -4.66
N SER A 126 0.05 8.55 -4.08
CA SER A 126 -0.18 9.29 -2.83
C SER A 126 -1.17 10.44 -2.98
N ALA A 127 -1.60 10.76 -4.21
CA ALA A 127 -2.73 11.65 -4.44
C ALA A 127 -4.07 11.07 -3.93
N ILE A 128 -4.18 9.75 -3.72
CA ILE A 128 -5.33 9.14 -3.06
C ILE A 128 -5.48 9.73 -1.65
N ALA A 129 -4.44 9.63 -0.82
CA ALA A 129 -4.42 10.16 0.53
C ALA A 129 -4.55 11.69 0.60
N LEU A 130 -3.94 12.39 -0.37
CA LEU A 130 -4.04 13.83 -0.53
C LEU A 130 -5.51 14.28 -0.65
N PHE A 131 -6.32 13.57 -1.46
CA PHE A 131 -7.71 13.97 -1.74
C PHE A 131 -8.80 13.24 -0.95
N ARG A 132 -8.49 12.13 -0.28
CA ARG A 132 -9.51 11.24 0.33
C ARG A 132 -9.31 10.94 1.80
N GLU A 133 -8.13 11.21 2.36
CA GLU A 133 -7.79 10.83 3.73
C GLU A 133 -7.31 12.06 4.54
N ASN A 134 -6.01 12.36 4.48
CA ASN A 134 -5.33 13.26 5.40
C ASN A 134 -4.88 14.59 4.75
N GLY A 135 -4.96 14.71 3.43
CA GLY A 135 -4.50 15.90 2.72
C GLY A 135 -5.45 17.09 2.77
N PRO A 136 -5.01 18.23 2.19
CA PRO A 136 -5.56 19.54 2.50
C PRO A 136 -6.95 19.80 1.93
N CYS A 137 -7.41 19.04 0.93
CA CYS A 137 -8.71 19.19 0.30
C CYS A 137 -9.30 17.88 -0.21
N SER A 138 -10.62 17.83 -0.43
CA SER A 138 -11.30 16.85 -1.29
C SER A 138 -11.59 17.43 -2.67
N ILE A 139 -11.90 16.57 -3.64
CA ILE A 139 -12.42 16.96 -4.96
C ILE A 139 -13.93 16.67 -4.98
N GLU A 140 -14.74 17.70 -5.22
CA GLU A 140 -16.20 17.60 -5.29
C GLU A 140 -16.65 17.16 -6.72
N GLU A 141 -17.95 16.91 -6.90
CA GLU A 141 -18.51 16.41 -8.18
C GLU A 141 -18.34 17.38 -9.36
N ASP A 142 -18.28 18.68 -9.10
CA ASP A 142 -18.03 19.74 -10.10
C ASP A 142 -16.53 19.93 -10.41
N LEU A 143 -15.67 19.05 -9.88
CA LEU A 143 -14.21 19.09 -9.97
C LEU A 143 -13.57 20.33 -9.32
N THR A 144 -14.28 21.03 -8.43
CA THR A 144 -13.67 22.01 -7.53
C THR A 144 -13.04 21.33 -6.32
N THR A 145 -12.09 22.01 -5.67
CA THR A 145 -11.44 21.53 -4.45
C THR A 145 -12.05 22.16 -3.21
N LYS A 146 -12.44 21.32 -2.23
CA LYS A 146 -13.00 21.76 -0.95
C LYS A 146 -12.03 21.50 0.19
N LYS A 147 -11.73 22.53 0.98
CA LYS A 147 -10.76 22.46 2.08
C LYS A 147 -11.16 21.41 3.13
N ASN A 148 -10.25 20.49 3.42
CA ASN A 148 -10.38 19.52 4.51
C ASN A 148 -10.00 20.21 5.85
N PRO A 149 -10.95 20.38 6.79
CA PRO A 149 -10.65 21.01 8.09
C PRO A 149 -9.82 20.11 9.02
N PHE A 150 -9.76 18.81 8.76
CA PHE A 150 -9.02 17.81 9.56
C PHE A 150 -7.70 17.38 8.92
N SER A 151 -7.23 18.10 7.88
CA SER A 151 -5.98 17.75 7.22
C SER A 151 -4.81 17.79 8.21
N TRP A 152 -3.91 16.82 8.07
CA TRP A 152 -2.67 16.76 8.83
C TRP A 152 -1.78 17.99 8.58
N ASN A 153 -1.94 18.70 7.44
CA ASN A 153 -1.18 19.93 7.20
C ASN A 153 -1.61 21.11 8.10
N SER A 154 -2.54 20.90 9.03
CA SER A 154 -2.90 21.88 10.07
C SER A 154 -1.73 22.21 11.01
N ASN A 155 -0.83 21.25 11.26
CA ASN A 155 0.30 21.38 12.18
C ASN A 155 1.58 20.68 11.70
N ALA A 156 1.69 20.41 10.41
CA ALA A 156 2.87 19.81 9.77
C ALA A 156 2.96 20.28 8.31
N SER A 157 4.17 20.37 7.76
CA SER A 157 4.33 20.45 6.30
C SER A 157 4.36 19.03 5.74
N ILE A 158 3.63 18.75 4.67
CA ILE A 158 3.47 17.38 4.16
C ILE A 158 3.94 17.28 2.72
N LEU A 159 4.72 16.24 2.47
CA LEU A 159 5.19 15.81 1.17
C LEU A 159 4.47 14.52 0.77
N TYR A 160 3.59 14.60 -0.23
CA TYR A 160 3.03 13.43 -0.90
C TYR A 160 3.96 13.06 -2.06
N ILE A 161 4.37 11.79 -2.15
CA ILE A 161 5.19 11.31 -3.27
C ILE A 161 4.52 10.15 -3.99
N ASP A 162 4.51 10.20 -5.32
CA ASP A 162 4.16 9.05 -6.14
C ASP A 162 5.41 8.19 -6.31
N GLN A 163 5.37 6.96 -5.80
CA GLN A 163 6.50 6.04 -5.86
C GLN A 163 5.98 4.58 -5.88
N PRO A 164 6.71 3.64 -6.49
CA PRO A 164 7.90 3.83 -7.33
C PRO A 164 7.56 4.42 -8.71
N ALA A 165 8.51 4.42 -9.66
CA ALA A 165 8.25 4.90 -11.02
C ALA A 165 7.17 4.08 -11.73
N GLY A 166 6.38 4.75 -12.59
CA GLY A 166 5.15 4.20 -13.16
C GLY A 166 3.90 4.39 -12.29
N THR A 167 4.03 4.92 -11.06
CA THR A 167 2.92 5.20 -10.14
C THR A 167 2.40 6.62 -10.33
N GLY A 168 1.08 6.81 -10.47
CA GLY A 168 0.47 8.15 -10.50
C GLY A 168 1.03 9.05 -11.61
N PHE A 169 1.73 10.13 -11.24
CA PHE A 169 2.47 11.00 -12.17
C PHE A 169 3.97 10.66 -12.31
N SER A 170 4.48 9.72 -11.52
CA SER A 170 5.86 9.20 -11.62
C SER A 170 5.99 8.25 -12.81
N TYR A 171 7.10 8.33 -13.53
CA TYR A 171 7.29 7.62 -14.79
C TYR A 171 8.73 7.12 -14.98
N GLY A 172 8.87 6.21 -15.94
CA GLY A 172 10.11 5.57 -16.36
C GLY A 172 9.74 4.49 -17.39
N GLU A 173 10.74 3.95 -18.09
CA GLU A 173 10.57 2.73 -18.88
C GLU A 173 10.20 1.54 -17.98
N ASP A 174 9.47 0.56 -18.51
CA ASP A 174 9.14 -0.68 -17.79
C ASP A 174 10.41 -1.42 -17.27
N SER A 175 11.58 -1.19 -17.88
CA SER A 175 12.88 -1.75 -17.44
C SER A 175 13.49 -1.06 -16.22
N ASP A 176 13.01 0.13 -15.88
CA ASP A 176 13.56 1.00 -14.84
C ASP A 176 12.66 1.03 -13.58
N PHE A 177 11.63 0.18 -13.54
CA PHE A 177 10.76 0.01 -12.37
C PHE A 177 11.51 -0.68 -11.23
N ASP A 178 11.17 -0.31 -10.00
CA ASP A 178 11.61 -1.03 -8.80
C ASP A 178 10.93 -2.39 -8.69
N HIS A 179 11.59 -3.31 -8.00
CA HIS A 179 11.05 -4.65 -7.70
C HIS A 179 11.00 -4.96 -6.19
N ASN A 180 11.66 -4.15 -5.36
CA ASN A 180 11.81 -4.37 -3.93
C ASN A 180 12.25 -3.09 -3.17
N GLU A 181 12.34 -3.25 -1.86
CA GLU A 181 12.53 -2.17 -0.90
C GLU A 181 13.97 -1.66 -0.81
N ASP A 182 14.97 -2.44 -1.24
CA ASP A 182 16.36 -1.97 -1.36
C ASP A 182 16.50 -0.93 -2.48
N GLU A 183 15.72 -1.08 -3.56
CA GLU A 183 15.68 -0.10 -4.65
C GLU A 183 14.90 1.16 -4.25
N VAL A 184 13.67 0.96 -3.73
CA VAL A 184 12.81 2.07 -3.29
C VAL A 184 13.48 2.90 -2.20
N SER A 185 14.01 2.27 -1.15
CA SER A 185 14.60 3.00 -0.01
C SER A 185 15.84 3.80 -0.40
N ARG A 186 16.69 3.26 -1.30
CA ARG A 186 17.84 3.97 -1.87
C ARG A 186 17.42 5.22 -2.63
N ASP A 187 16.40 5.10 -3.47
CA ASP A 187 15.96 6.18 -4.34
C ASP A 187 15.18 7.24 -3.55
N MET A 188 14.36 6.81 -2.58
CA MET A 188 13.72 7.68 -1.59
C MET A 188 14.73 8.42 -0.70
N TYR A 189 15.82 7.76 -0.29
CA TYR A 189 16.90 8.43 0.44
C TYR A 189 17.56 9.51 -0.42
N ASN A 190 17.91 9.20 -1.67
CA ASN A 190 18.50 10.19 -2.58
C ASN A 190 17.53 11.36 -2.87
N PHE A 191 16.23 11.08 -3.01
CA PHE A 191 15.19 12.09 -3.14
C PHE A 191 15.14 13.01 -1.91
N LEU A 192 15.07 12.45 -0.70
CA LEU A 192 15.02 13.22 0.55
C LEU A 192 16.29 14.07 0.73
N GLN A 193 17.45 13.52 0.39
CA GLN A 193 18.70 14.27 0.40
C GLN A 193 18.70 15.43 -0.60
N ALA A 194 18.16 15.24 -1.81
CA ALA A 194 18.02 16.32 -2.78
C ALA A 194 17.01 17.40 -2.30
N PHE A 195 15.87 16.99 -1.76
CA PHE A 195 14.80 17.87 -1.26
C PHE A 195 15.26 18.73 -0.08
N PHE A 196 15.81 18.12 0.98
CA PHE A 196 16.29 18.88 2.14
C PHE A 196 17.56 19.68 1.86
N SER A 197 18.33 19.34 0.82
CA SER A 197 19.45 20.17 0.34
C SER A 197 18.98 21.44 -0.39
N ALA A 198 17.85 21.39 -1.12
CA ALA A 198 17.18 22.60 -1.64
C ALA A 198 16.54 23.39 -0.49
N HIS A 199 15.77 22.70 0.37
CA HIS A 199 14.92 23.29 1.40
C HIS A 199 15.52 23.23 2.80
N LYS A 200 16.73 23.80 2.95
CA LYS A 200 17.51 23.78 4.21
C LYS A 200 16.80 24.43 5.43
N ALA A 201 15.71 25.17 5.21
CA ALA A 201 14.84 25.63 6.28
C ALA A 201 14.14 24.44 6.96
N TYR A 202 13.47 23.59 6.17
CA TYR A 202 12.72 22.43 6.65
C TYR A 202 13.61 21.31 7.22
N ALA A 203 14.88 21.20 6.78
CA ALA A 203 15.85 20.24 7.31
C ALA A 203 16.13 20.42 8.83
N LYS A 204 15.80 21.59 9.38
CA LYS A 204 15.91 21.90 10.82
C LYS A 204 14.70 21.44 11.63
N ASN A 205 13.58 21.18 10.98
CA ASN A 205 12.34 20.76 11.63
C ASN A 205 12.45 19.27 11.99
N ASP A 206 11.57 18.78 12.86
CA ASP A 206 11.50 17.34 13.12
C ASP A 206 10.87 16.62 11.91
N PHE A 207 11.44 15.50 11.49
CA PHE A 207 11.04 14.77 10.30
C PHE A 207 10.39 13.43 10.65
N PHE A 208 9.32 13.08 9.94
CA PHE A 208 8.60 11.83 10.09
C PHE A 208 8.28 11.21 8.74
N ILE A 209 8.20 9.88 8.71
CA ILE A 209 7.82 9.12 7.52
C ILE A 209 6.56 8.32 7.88
N PHE A 210 5.48 8.56 7.14
CA PHE A 210 4.19 7.93 7.32
C PHE A 210 3.75 7.24 6.02
N GLY A 211 2.91 6.23 6.14
CA GLY A 211 2.34 5.51 5.00
C GLY A 211 1.38 4.42 5.43
N GLU A 212 0.75 3.77 4.46
CA GLU A 212 -0.32 2.80 4.71
C GLU A 212 -0.34 1.62 3.75
N SER A 213 -1.00 0.52 4.15
CA SER A 213 -1.05 -0.73 3.37
C SER A 213 0.36 -1.26 3.06
N TYR A 214 0.76 -1.35 1.79
CA TYR A 214 2.15 -1.65 1.41
C TYR A 214 3.17 -0.58 1.85
N GLY A 215 2.71 0.61 2.27
CA GLY A 215 3.50 1.56 3.05
C GLY A 215 4.10 0.93 4.31
N GLY A 216 3.54 -0.17 4.83
CA GLY A 216 4.16 -0.96 5.88
C GLY A 216 5.46 -1.70 5.50
N HIS A 217 5.83 -1.75 4.21
CA HIS A 217 7.16 -2.15 3.73
C HIS A 217 8.00 -0.89 3.40
N PHE A 218 7.44 0.01 2.57
CA PHE A 218 8.12 1.24 2.13
C PHE A 218 8.60 2.15 3.27
N VAL A 219 7.77 2.37 4.31
CA VAL A 219 8.08 3.25 5.45
C VAL A 219 9.25 2.71 6.28
N PRO A 220 9.24 1.46 6.81
CA PRO A 220 10.39 0.93 7.53
C PRO A 220 11.67 0.91 6.69
N ALA A 221 11.61 0.49 5.42
CA ALA A 221 12.80 0.45 4.55
C ALA A 221 13.39 1.86 4.34
N THR A 222 12.57 2.83 3.94
CA THR A 222 12.99 4.23 3.72
C THR A 222 13.50 4.88 5.01
N ALA A 223 12.80 4.66 6.13
CA ALA A 223 13.20 5.21 7.43
C ALA A 223 14.51 4.63 7.94
N TYR A 224 14.73 3.33 7.73
CA TYR A 224 15.98 2.69 8.12
C TYR A 224 17.16 3.19 7.29
N GLN A 225 16.99 3.37 5.98
CA GLN A 225 18.01 3.95 5.11
C GLN A 225 18.36 5.40 5.52
N VAL A 226 17.36 6.22 5.88
CA VAL A 226 17.57 7.56 6.46
C VAL A 226 18.29 7.48 7.81
N PHE A 227 17.88 6.56 8.67
CA PHE A 227 18.48 6.34 9.99
C PHE A 227 19.96 5.94 9.90
N GLN A 228 20.32 5.02 9.00
CA GLN A 228 21.72 4.64 8.74
C GLN A 228 22.53 5.84 8.25
N GLY A 229 22.01 6.62 7.29
CA GLY A 229 22.65 7.87 6.85
C GLY A 229 22.88 8.86 8.00
N MET A 230 21.95 8.97 8.96
CA MET A 230 22.12 9.79 10.17
C MET A 230 23.21 9.25 11.12
N GLN A 231 23.28 7.93 11.36
CA GLN A 231 24.31 7.33 12.21
C GLN A 231 25.72 7.51 11.60
N GLU A 232 25.82 7.31 10.29
CA GLU A 232 27.05 7.43 9.51
C GLU A 232 27.43 8.90 9.20
N LYS A 233 26.55 9.85 9.53
CA LYS A 233 26.69 11.30 9.29
C LYS A 233 26.91 11.63 7.80
N ARG A 234 26.19 10.92 6.93
CA ARG A 234 26.17 11.18 5.49
C ARG A 234 25.24 12.35 5.16
N ASP A 235 25.63 13.07 4.11
CA ASP A 235 24.79 14.02 3.37
C ASP A 235 24.17 15.15 4.22
N THR A 236 22.97 15.65 3.85
CA THR A 236 22.26 16.67 4.62
C THR A 236 21.70 16.04 5.91
N PRO A 237 22.03 16.58 7.10
CA PRO A 237 21.55 16.02 8.36
C PRO A 237 20.02 16.13 8.48
N LEU A 238 19.34 14.99 8.50
CA LEU A 238 17.91 14.90 8.75
C LEU A 238 17.63 14.64 10.23
N LYS A 239 16.49 15.13 10.73
CA LYS A 239 16.04 14.92 12.12
C LYS A 239 14.89 13.93 12.16
N LEU A 240 15.11 12.68 11.71
CA LEU A 240 14.10 11.63 11.84
C LEU A 240 13.74 11.44 13.32
N LYS A 241 12.49 11.75 13.67
CA LYS A 241 11.95 11.67 15.04
C LYS A 241 10.91 10.59 15.23
N GLY A 242 10.40 10.04 14.14
CA GLY A 242 9.55 8.87 14.19
C GLY A 242 9.01 8.45 12.85
N VAL A 243 8.30 7.34 12.88
CA VAL A 243 7.63 6.71 11.74
C VAL A 243 6.22 6.31 12.14
N GLY A 244 5.32 6.28 11.15
CA GLY A 244 3.95 5.82 11.34
C GLY A 244 3.50 4.88 10.23
N VAL A 245 2.90 3.76 10.58
CA VAL A 245 2.31 2.82 9.63
C VAL A 245 0.84 2.63 9.97
N GLY A 246 -0.03 3.06 9.06
CA GLY A 246 -1.47 2.86 9.13
C GLY A 246 -1.88 1.61 8.37
N ASN A 247 -2.63 0.69 8.99
CA ASN A 247 -3.19 -0.49 8.34
C ASN A 247 -2.16 -1.18 7.41
N GLY A 248 -0.96 -1.42 7.94
CA GLY A 248 0.18 -1.85 7.14
C GLY A 248 0.32 -3.36 7.02
N LEU A 249 0.91 -3.82 5.92
CA LEU A 249 1.59 -5.12 5.88
C LEU A 249 3.06 -4.86 6.22
N THR A 250 3.61 -5.49 7.25
CA THR A 250 4.98 -5.24 7.75
C THR A 250 5.66 -6.50 8.29
N ALA A 251 4.89 -7.42 8.88
CA ALA A 251 5.36 -8.72 9.38
C ALA A 251 4.46 -9.85 8.84
N PRO A 252 4.57 -10.20 7.54
CA PRO A 252 3.63 -11.13 6.89
C PRO A 252 3.54 -12.49 7.60
N GLU A 253 4.65 -13.00 8.14
CA GLU A 253 4.72 -14.29 8.82
C GLU A 253 3.88 -14.34 10.10
N ILE A 254 3.63 -13.19 10.73
CA ILE A 254 2.72 -13.05 11.87
C ILE A 254 1.32 -12.67 11.39
N GLN A 255 1.19 -11.65 10.54
CA GLN A 255 -0.11 -11.10 10.13
C GLN A 255 -0.99 -12.12 9.40
N TYR A 256 -0.41 -12.97 8.53
CA TYR A 256 -1.18 -13.98 7.79
C TYR A 256 -1.83 -15.06 8.68
N GLN A 257 -1.45 -15.17 9.97
CA GLN A 257 -2.10 -16.07 10.92
C GLN A 257 -3.48 -15.55 11.38
N TYR A 258 -3.78 -14.26 11.20
CA TYR A 258 -4.94 -13.60 11.81
C TYR A 258 -6.13 -13.40 10.86
N TYR A 259 -5.98 -13.59 9.55
CA TYR A 259 -7.08 -13.45 8.58
C TYR A 259 -8.28 -14.36 8.90
N ALA A 260 -8.03 -15.66 9.12
CA ALA A 260 -9.08 -16.62 9.46
C ALA A 260 -9.77 -16.34 10.81
N GLU A 261 -9.08 -15.67 11.73
CA GLU A 261 -9.65 -15.23 13.00
C GLU A 261 -10.51 -13.99 12.81
N TYR A 262 -9.97 -12.94 12.18
CA TYR A 262 -10.65 -11.69 11.93
C TYR A 262 -11.88 -11.88 11.01
N ALA A 263 -11.81 -12.80 10.04
CA ALA A 263 -12.94 -13.18 9.19
C ALA A 263 -14.20 -13.64 9.97
N VAL A 264 -14.07 -14.07 11.23
CA VAL A 264 -15.20 -14.49 12.08
C VAL A 264 -15.31 -13.75 13.43
N LYS A 265 -14.27 -13.01 13.85
CA LYS A 265 -14.21 -12.24 15.11
C LYS A 265 -14.06 -10.72 14.92
N ASN A 266 -14.19 -10.20 13.70
CA ASN A 266 -14.27 -8.75 13.48
C ASN A 266 -15.45 -8.12 14.26
N PRO A 267 -15.48 -6.79 14.46
CA PRO A 267 -16.50 -6.12 15.26
C PRO A 267 -17.94 -6.15 14.71
N VAL A 268 -18.19 -6.71 13.52
CA VAL A 268 -19.46 -6.58 12.80
C VAL A 268 -20.20 -7.92 12.69
N HIS A 269 -19.70 -8.85 11.86
CA HIS A 269 -20.32 -10.15 11.61
C HIS A 269 -19.34 -11.12 10.92
N PRO A 270 -19.54 -12.45 11.00
CA PRO A 270 -18.75 -13.40 10.24
C PRO A 270 -18.86 -13.15 8.73
N LEU A 271 -17.71 -12.97 8.07
CA LEU A 271 -17.60 -12.66 6.64
C LEU A 271 -17.69 -13.94 5.79
N VAL A 272 -17.24 -15.07 6.34
CA VAL A 272 -17.19 -16.39 5.68
C VAL A 272 -18.01 -17.44 6.44
N SER A 273 -18.36 -18.52 5.74
CA SER A 273 -19.03 -19.68 6.35
C SER A 273 -18.07 -20.49 7.23
N LYS A 274 -18.62 -21.32 8.13
CA LYS A 274 -17.81 -22.15 9.02
C LYS A 274 -16.86 -23.14 8.29
N PRO A 275 -17.27 -23.79 7.17
CA PRO A 275 -16.34 -24.59 6.37
C PRO A 275 -15.18 -23.78 5.78
N GLU A 276 -15.44 -22.55 5.32
CA GLU A 276 -14.40 -21.66 4.78
C GLU A 276 -13.43 -21.21 5.88
N GLU A 277 -13.91 -20.81 7.07
CA GLU A 277 -13.06 -20.51 8.22
C GLU A 277 -12.12 -21.68 8.57
N LEU A 278 -12.66 -22.91 8.60
CA LEU A 278 -11.87 -24.11 8.87
C LEU A 278 -10.81 -24.37 7.78
N ALA A 279 -11.14 -24.13 6.52
CA ALA A 279 -10.19 -24.24 5.40
C ALA A 279 -9.08 -23.18 5.49
N MET A 280 -9.44 -21.92 5.77
CA MET A 280 -8.47 -20.83 5.98
C MET A 280 -7.50 -21.16 7.12
N ARG A 281 -8.01 -21.59 8.28
CA ARG A 281 -7.18 -21.99 9.44
C ARG A 281 -6.27 -23.17 9.12
N ALA A 282 -6.75 -24.18 8.39
CA ALA A 282 -5.93 -25.32 7.98
C ALA A 282 -4.80 -24.91 7.01
N ALA A 283 -5.09 -23.97 6.10
CA ALA A 283 -4.11 -23.47 5.14
C ALA A 283 -3.11 -22.45 5.73
N ALA A 284 -3.46 -21.76 6.81
CA ALA A 284 -2.62 -20.72 7.41
C ALA A 284 -1.20 -21.21 7.77
N GLY A 285 -1.07 -22.44 8.30
CA GLY A 285 0.24 -23.04 8.58
C GLY A 285 1.10 -23.28 7.34
N VAL A 286 0.48 -23.64 6.20
CA VAL A 286 1.18 -23.82 4.92
C VAL A 286 1.58 -22.46 4.33
N CYS A 287 0.73 -21.46 4.44
CA CYS A 287 1.05 -20.07 4.08
C CYS A 287 2.28 -19.57 4.85
N VAL A 288 2.24 -19.61 6.19
CA VAL A 288 3.36 -19.14 7.04
C VAL A 288 4.66 -19.91 6.77
N ALA A 289 4.60 -21.21 6.53
CA ALA A 289 5.78 -22.00 6.18
C ALA A 289 6.43 -21.53 4.85
N ASN A 290 5.64 -21.12 3.85
CA ASN A 290 6.16 -20.56 2.61
C ASN A 290 6.71 -19.13 2.79
N ILE A 291 6.09 -18.31 3.66
CA ILE A 291 6.63 -16.99 4.04
C ILE A 291 8.01 -17.15 4.72
N GLN A 292 8.17 -18.16 5.58
CA GLN A 292 9.47 -18.45 6.23
C GLN A 292 10.53 -18.94 5.23
N LEU A 293 10.14 -19.71 4.22
CA LEU A 293 11.04 -20.09 3.12
C LEU A 293 11.44 -18.87 2.27
N CYS A 294 10.49 -17.97 1.99
CA CYS A 294 10.74 -16.69 1.32
C CYS A 294 11.82 -15.86 2.03
N GLN A 295 11.77 -15.70 3.37
CA GLN A 295 12.81 -14.96 4.13
C GLN A 295 14.22 -15.54 3.97
N SER A 296 14.34 -16.82 3.60
CA SER A 296 15.64 -17.47 3.40
C SER A 296 16.06 -17.53 1.93
N LYS A 297 15.11 -17.43 1.00
CA LYS A 297 15.24 -17.75 -0.43
C LYS A 297 14.11 -17.13 -1.25
N ASP A 298 14.41 -16.04 -1.94
CA ASP A 298 13.45 -15.21 -2.70
C ASP A 298 12.65 -16.02 -3.73
N ALA A 299 13.24 -17.10 -4.28
CA ALA A 299 12.58 -18.05 -5.18
C ALA A 299 11.29 -18.69 -4.64
N PHE A 300 11.02 -18.61 -3.33
CA PHE A 300 9.75 -19.06 -2.72
C PHE A 300 8.73 -17.93 -2.52
N CYS A 301 9.09 -16.66 -2.67
CA CYS A 301 8.21 -15.53 -2.35
C CYS A 301 6.99 -15.45 -3.27
N GLU A 302 7.13 -15.61 -4.60
CA GLU A 302 5.99 -15.73 -5.53
C GLU A 302 5.03 -16.87 -5.15
N THR A 303 5.57 -18.00 -4.68
CA THR A 303 4.77 -19.15 -4.26
C THR A 303 4.03 -18.86 -2.96
N ALA A 304 4.71 -18.17 -2.01
CA ALA A 304 4.10 -17.70 -0.78
C ALA A 304 2.98 -16.68 -1.06
N PHE A 305 3.24 -15.68 -1.92
CA PHE A 305 2.27 -14.68 -2.37
C PHE A 305 1.01 -15.34 -2.93
N ALA A 306 1.14 -16.21 -3.94
CA ALA A 306 0.01 -16.88 -4.55
C ALA A 306 -0.76 -17.77 -3.56
N LEU A 307 -0.08 -18.59 -2.75
CA LEU A 307 -0.73 -19.52 -1.83
C LEU A 307 -1.42 -18.81 -0.67
N CYS A 308 -0.79 -17.79 -0.09
CA CYS A 308 -1.36 -16.99 0.98
C CYS A 308 -2.52 -16.11 0.48
N GLY A 309 -2.41 -15.51 -0.70
CA GLY A 309 -3.50 -14.78 -1.35
C GLY A 309 -4.74 -15.65 -1.54
N LEU A 310 -4.56 -16.82 -2.19
CA LEU A 310 -5.65 -17.76 -2.46
C LEU A 310 -6.29 -18.35 -1.19
N SER A 311 -5.51 -18.56 -0.12
CA SER A 311 -6.02 -19.24 1.08
C SER A 311 -6.51 -18.30 2.19
N GLN A 312 -6.00 -17.06 2.27
CA GLN A 312 -6.35 -16.12 3.34
C GLN A 312 -7.08 -14.87 2.86
N ILE A 313 -6.91 -14.44 1.60
CA ILE A 313 -7.54 -13.21 1.08
C ILE A 313 -8.75 -13.53 0.23
N SER A 314 -8.60 -14.40 -0.77
CA SER A 314 -9.65 -14.74 -1.72
C SER A 314 -10.97 -15.21 -1.07
N PRO A 315 -11.00 -16.01 0.02
CA PRO A 315 -12.26 -16.45 0.63
C PRO A 315 -13.20 -15.31 1.04
N VAL A 316 -12.67 -14.22 1.60
CA VAL A 316 -13.46 -13.02 1.92
C VAL A 316 -13.74 -12.19 0.67
N GLN A 317 -12.76 -12.02 -0.23
CA GLN A 317 -12.94 -11.28 -1.49
C GLN A 317 -14.08 -11.84 -2.35
N MET A 318 -14.23 -13.18 -2.39
CA MET A 318 -15.26 -13.88 -3.15
C MET A 318 -16.69 -13.62 -2.65
N THR A 319 -16.87 -13.09 -1.45
CA THR A 319 -18.18 -12.72 -0.89
C THR A 319 -18.72 -11.41 -1.46
N GLY A 320 -17.86 -10.58 -2.06
CA GLY A 320 -18.18 -9.22 -2.51
C GLY A 320 -18.15 -8.16 -1.39
N ILE A 321 -17.68 -8.50 -0.19
CA ILE A 321 -17.36 -7.54 0.88
C ILE A 321 -16.15 -6.68 0.48
N ASN A 322 -16.15 -5.41 0.88
CA ASN A 322 -15.01 -4.51 0.71
C ASN A 322 -13.89 -4.93 1.68
N LEU A 323 -12.70 -5.25 1.15
CA LEU A 323 -11.56 -5.67 1.98
C LEU A 323 -10.97 -4.53 2.81
N TYR A 324 -11.28 -3.27 2.46
CA TYR A 324 -10.88 -2.04 3.16
C TYR A 324 -12.00 -1.48 4.06
N ASP A 325 -13.15 -2.15 4.17
CA ASP A 325 -14.17 -1.88 5.19
C ASP A 325 -15.20 -3.02 5.21
N VAL A 326 -15.13 -3.91 6.19
CA VAL A 326 -16.01 -5.09 6.30
C VAL A 326 -17.50 -4.75 6.52
N ARG A 327 -17.85 -3.49 6.75
CA ARG A 327 -19.24 -3.00 6.81
C ARG A 327 -19.84 -2.77 5.41
N GLN A 328 -19.00 -2.69 4.37
CA GLN A 328 -19.38 -2.27 3.03
C GLN A 328 -19.26 -3.42 2.01
N LYS A 329 -19.94 -3.25 0.87
CA LYS A 329 -19.70 -4.09 -0.32
C LYS A 329 -18.64 -3.44 -1.21
N CYS A 330 -17.90 -4.25 -1.94
CA CYS A 330 -16.95 -3.75 -2.94
C CYS A 330 -17.71 -3.29 -4.19
N GLU A 331 -18.06 -2.01 -4.27
CA GLU A 331 -18.84 -1.46 -5.40
C GLU A 331 -17.98 -1.17 -6.63
N THR A 332 -16.74 -0.67 -6.43
CA THR A 332 -15.82 -0.30 -7.52
C THR A 332 -14.51 -1.11 -7.44
N PRO A 333 -14.48 -2.40 -7.82
CA PRO A 333 -13.27 -3.21 -7.78
C PRO A 333 -12.18 -2.68 -8.75
N PRO A 334 -10.88 -2.93 -8.47
CA PRO A 334 -10.37 -3.72 -7.34
C PRO A 334 -10.24 -2.94 -6.02
N LEU A 335 -10.23 -1.60 -6.05
CA LEU A 335 -10.00 -0.76 -4.86
C LEU A 335 -11.26 -0.47 -4.02
N CYS A 336 -12.41 -1.01 -4.45
CA CYS A 336 -13.74 -0.90 -3.86
C CYS A 336 -14.35 0.52 -3.73
N TYR A 337 -13.57 1.58 -3.91
CA TYR A 337 -14.00 2.98 -3.87
C TYR A 337 -13.86 3.68 -5.24
N ASP A 338 -14.75 4.64 -5.55
CA ASP A 338 -14.63 5.44 -6.77
C ASP A 338 -13.61 6.58 -6.61
N PHE A 339 -12.60 6.59 -7.50
CA PHE A 339 -11.59 7.65 -7.65
C PHE A 339 -11.72 8.40 -8.98
N SER A 340 -12.86 8.27 -9.68
CA SER A 340 -13.09 8.89 -11.00
C SER A 340 -12.97 10.42 -10.96
N ASN A 341 -13.35 11.08 -9.87
CA ASN A 341 -13.21 12.53 -9.74
C ASN A 341 -11.75 12.98 -9.62
N ILE A 342 -10.86 12.18 -9.02
CA ILE A 342 -9.41 12.47 -9.01
C ILE A 342 -8.85 12.36 -10.43
N ASN A 343 -9.19 11.29 -11.14
CA ASN A 343 -8.82 11.09 -12.55
C ASN A 343 -9.30 12.27 -13.43
N LYS A 344 -10.55 12.70 -13.31
CA LYS A 344 -11.12 13.83 -14.07
C LYS A 344 -10.46 15.17 -13.71
N PHE A 345 -10.22 15.43 -12.42
CA PHE A 345 -9.58 16.65 -11.94
C PHE A 345 -8.16 16.80 -12.52
N PHE A 346 -7.38 15.72 -12.50
CA PHE A 346 -6.05 15.69 -13.12
C PHE A 346 -6.07 15.74 -14.65
N GLN A 347 -7.23 15.64 -15.32
CA GLN A 347 -7.34 15.89 -16.76
C GLN A 347 -7.69 17.36 -17.10
N LEU A 348 -7.96 18.20 -16.11
CA LEU A 348 -8.25 19.62 -16.33
C LEU A 348 -6.97 20.35 -16.79
N PRO A 349 -6.97 21.07 -17.93
CA PRO A 349 -5.78 21.78 -18.42
C PRO A 349 -5.20 22.77 -17.40
N LYS A 350 -6.04 23.41 -16.57
CA LYS A 350 -5.58 24.27 -15.48
C LYS A 350 -4.73 23.50 -14.47
N VAL A 351 -5.15 22.30 -14.07
CA VAL A 351 -4.46 21.47 -13.07
C VAL A 351 -3.15 20.94 -13.65
N LEU A 352 -3.17 20.41 -14.87
CA LEU A 352 -1.98 19.93 -15.57
C LEU A 352 -0.94 21.04 -15.78
N ASN A 353 -1.36 22.24 -16.17
CA ASN A 353 -0.47 23.39 -16.33
C ASN A 353 0.10 23.90 -15.00
N GLU A 354 -0.72 23.95 -13.95
CA GLU A 354 -0.29 24.42 -12.64
C GLU A 354 0.69 23.42 -12.00
N LEU A 355 0.41 22.13 -12.05
CA LEU A 355 1.33 21.09 -11.60
C LEU A 355 2.52 20.91 -12.55
N GLY A 356 2.39 21.26 -13.83
CA GLY A 356 3.43 21.06 -14.85
C GLY A 356 3.57 19.60 -15.34
N THR A 357 2.64 18.71 -15.00
CA THR A 357 2.71 17.27 -15.31
C THR A 357 2.39 16.93 -16.78
N GLY A 358 2.27 17.92 -17.66
CA GLY A 358 1.99 17.73 -19.08
C GLY A 358 0.68 16.97 -19.34
N PRO A 359 0.50 16.34 -20.51
CA PRO A 359 -0.66 15.49 -20.78
C PRO A 359 -0.51 14.06 -20.24
N HIS A 360 0.36 13.82 -19.24
CA HIS A 360 0.56 12.47 -18.70
C HIS A 360 -0.71 11.97 -18.01
N LEU A 361 -1.15 10.75 -18.38
CA LEU A 361 -2.36 10.15 -17.84
C LEU A 361 -2.11 9.59 -16.44
N TRP A 362 -2.45 10.38 -15.42
CA TRP A 362 -2.52 9.89 -14.05
C TRP A 362 -3.48 8.70 -13.94
N LYS A 363 -3.11 7.73 -13.10
CA LYS A 363 -3.97 6.62 -12.68
C LYS A 363 -3.78 6.40 -11.18
N GLN A 364 -4.86 5.99 -10.51
CA GLN A 364 -4.83 5.76 -9.07
C GLN A 364 -3.85 4.66 -8.64
N CYS A 365 -3.72 3.58 -9.43
CA CYS A 365 -2.69 2.56 -9.25
C CYS A 365 -2.22 2.01 -10.62
N ASN A 366 -0.97 1.54 -10.67
CA ASN A 366 -0.39 0.83 -11.80
C ASN A 366 -0.13 -0.64 -11.45
N PHE A 367 -0.94 -1.56 -12.01
CA PHE A 367 -0.82 -2.99 -11.72
C PHE A 367 0.39 -3.69 -12.35
N LYS A 368 1.11 -3.06 -13.30
CA LYS A 368 2.44 -3.54 -13.71
C LYS A 368 3.45 -3.40 -12.57
N VAL A 369 3.51 -2.22 -11.97
CA VAL A 369 4.33 -1.94 -10.78
C VAL A 369 3.93 -2.87 -9.65
N ASN A 370 2.64 -3.03 -9.38
CA ASN A 370 2.12 -3.99 -8.39
C ASN A 370 2.65 -5.42 -8.61
N SER A 371 2.68 -5.86 -9.87
CA SER A 371 3.14 -7.21 -10.25
C SER A 371 4.67 -7.38 -10.14
N ALA A 372 5.44 -6.30 -10.26
CA ALA A 372 6.90 -6.33 -10.11
C ALA A 372 7.35 -6.61 -8.66
N PHE A 373 6.48 -6.33 -7.67
CA PHE A 373 6.73 -6.49 -6.23
C PHE A 373 6.14 -7.78 -5.63
N HIS A 374 5.55 -8.69 -6.42
CA HIS A 374 5.00 -9.94 -5.88
C HIS A 374 6.07 -10.80 -5.15
N SER A 375 7.32 -10.73 -5.60
CA SER A 375 8.47 -11.37 -4.95
C SER A 375 8.88 -10.67 -3.65
N ASP A 376 8.60 -9.38 -3.47
CA ASP A 376 8.92 -8.65 -2.25
C ASP A 376 7.82 -8.77 -1.17
N TRP A 377 6.55 -8.88 -1.58
CA TRP A 377 5.33 -8.87 -0.74
C TRP A 377 5.35 -9.69 0.56
N MET A 378 6.15 -10.75 0.60
CA MET A 378 6.24 -11.66 1.74
C MET A 378 7.46 -11.42 2.63
N HIS A 379 8.36 -10.49 2.29
CA HIS A 379 9.48 -10.09 3.14
C HIS A 379 9.03 -9.34 4.40
N HIS A 380 9.88 -9.36 5.42
CA HIS A 380 9.53 -8.89 6.76
C HIS A 380 10.31 -7.64 7.18
N PHE A 381 9.61 -6.51 7.26
CA PHE A 381 10.22 -5.18 7.46
C PHE A 381 10.08 -4.65 8.89
N GLN A 382 9.45 -5.39 9.81
CA GLN A 382 9.45 -5.05 11.24
C GLN A 382 10.84 -5.11 11.89
N THR A 383 11.79 -5.83 11.27
CA THR A 383 13.12 -6.14 11.81
C THR A 383 14.02 -4.92 11.99
N VAL A 384 13.74 -3.80 11.30
CA VAL A 384 14.50 -2.55 11.42
C VAL A 384 14.09 -1.69 12.62
N PHE A 385 12.87 -1.85 13.14
CA PHE A 385 12.35 -1.00 14.23
C PHE A 385 13.11 -1.11 15.56
N PRO A 386 13.63 -2.26 16.03
CA PRO A 386 14.32 -2.34 17.31
C PRO A 386 15.51 -1.38 17.43
N SER A 387 16.38 -1.33 16.41
CA SER A 387 17.55 -0.43 16.41
C SER A 387 17.17 1.06 16.34
N MET A 388 16.09 1.38 15.62
CA MET A 388 15.53 2.73 15.56
C MET A 388 14.91 3.15 16.90
N LEU A 389 14.13 2.26 17.55
CA LEU A 389 13.53 2.47 18.86
C LEU A 389 14.59 2.68 19.96
N ASP A 390 15.62 1.84 19.98
CA ASP A 390 16.73 1.94 20.94
C ASP A 390 17.55 3.23 20.76
N ALA A 391 17.57 3.79 19.54
CA ALA A 391 18.15 5.09 19.23
C ALA A 391 17.18 6.28 19.41
N GLY A 392 15.97 6.06 19.92
CA GLY A 392 14.99 7.09 20.24
C GLY A 392 14.13 7.60 19.08
N VAL A 393 14.13 6.91 17.93
CA VAL A 393 13.15 7.14 16.85
C VAL A 393 11.82 6.50 17.28
N ARG A 394 10.74 7.29 17.30
CA ARG A 394 9.42 6.79 17.72
C ARG A 394 8.75 5.97 16.62
N VAL A 395 8.01 4.93 16.98
CA VAL A 395 7.28 4.08 16.03
C VAL A 395 5.81 4.04 16.46
N LEU A 396 4.91 4.44 15.55
CA LEU A 396 3.46 4.34 15.72
C LEU A 396 2.90 3.35 14.70
N ILE A 397 2.31 2.27 15.18
CA ILE A 397 1.55 1.33 14.34
C ILE A 397 0.08 1.53 14.67
N TYR A 398 -0.71 1.99 13.70
CA TYR A 398 -2.14 2.20 13.88
C TYR A 398 -2.93 1.39 12.87
N ALA A 399 -4.11 0.91 13.27
CA ALA A 399 -4.96 0.11 12.40
C ALA A 399 -6.45 0.34 12.69
N GLY A 400 -7.21 0.67 11.64
CA GLY A 400 -8.66 0.66 11.67
C GLY A 400 -9.21 -0.73 11.98
N GLU A 401 -10.18 -0.80 12.89
CA GLU A 401 -10.76 -2.07 13.33
C GLU A 401 -11.73 -2.74 12.34
N MET A 402 -12.08 -2.06 11.25
CA MET A 402 -12.99 -2.52 10.19
C MET A 402 -12.23 -2.98 8.93
N ASP A 403 -10.91 -2.82 8.88
CA ASP A 403 -10.06 -3.29 7.78
C ASP A 403 -9.92 -4.82 7.80
N TYR A 404 -10.09 -5.47 6.64
CA TYR A 404 -9.73 -6.88 6.48
C TYR A 404 -8.28 -7.06 6.02
N ILE A 405 -7.88 -6.35 4.96
CA ILE A 405 -6.65 -6.63 4.20
C ILE A 405 -5.38 -6.38 5.01
N CYS A 406 -5.39 -5.47 5.98
CA CYS A 406 -4.29 -5.26 6.92
C CYS A 406 -4.79 -5.12 8.37
N ASN A 407 -5.80 -5.96 8.71
CA ASN A 407 -6.55 -5.95 9.95
C ASN A 407 -5.74 -5.70 11.24
N TYR A 408 -6.40 -5.01 12.19
CA TYR A 408 -5.81 -4.62 13.47
C TYR A 408 -5.31 -5.79 14.32
N MET A 409 -5.86 -7.00 14.17
CA MET A 409 -5.46 -8.17 14.97
C MET A 409 -4.04 -8.63 14.59
N GLY A 410 -3.77 -8.79 13.29
CA GLY A 410 -2.44 -9.12 12.79
C GLY A 410 -1.43 -8.01 13.09
N ASN A 411 -1.84 -6.74 12.92
CA ASN A 411 -0.98 -5.60 13.24
C ASN A 411 -0.63 -5.54 14.74
N LYS A 412 -1.62 -5.72 15.62
CA LYS A 412 -1.39 -5.79 17.07
C LYS A 412 -0.42 -6.91 17.44
N GLU A 413 -0.63 -8.13 16.94
CA GLU A 413 0.18 -9.28 17.35
C GLU A 413 1.66 -9.08 17.07
N TRP A 414 2.03 -8.56 15.89
CA TRP A 414 3.44 -8.40 15.58
C TRP A 414 4.11 -7.37 16.49
N THR A 415 3.40 -6.29 16.90
CA THR A 415 3.94 -5.34 17.89
C THR A 415 4.23 -6.00 19.25
N LEU A 416 3.42 -6.96 19.70
CA LEU A 416 3.64 -7.72 20.95
C LEU A 416 4.82 -8.71 20.86
N ARG A 417 5.16 -9.12 19.64
CA ARG A 417 6.25 -10.05 19.32
C ARG A 417 7.57 -9.38 18.95
N LEU A 418 7.56 -8.10 18.60
CA LEU A 418 8.75 -7.34 18.17
C LEU A 418 9.89 -7.45 19.20
N PRO A 419 11.10 -7.92 18.81
CA PRO A 419 12.21 -8.11 19.74
C PRO A 419 12.99 -6.80 19.94
N TRP A 420 12.47 -5.91 20.79
CA TRP A 420 13.11 -4.64 21.16
C TRP A 420 13.25 -4.49 22.69
N SER A 421 14.09 -3.57 23.15
CA SER A 421 14.47 -3.42 24.57
C SER A 421 13.28 -3.24 25.53
N GLY A 422 12.23 -2.54 25.11
CA GLY A 422 11.03 -2.29 25.91
C GLY A 422 9.92 -3.35 25.78
N ARG A 423 10.13 -4.46 25.07
CA ARG A 423 9.08 -5.46 24.78
C ARG A 423 8.38 -6.00 26.02
N GLU A 424 9.10 -6.32 27.09
CA GLU A 424 8.50 -6.87 28.32
C GLU A 424 7.56 -5.85 28.99
N ALA A 425 8.00 -4.59 29.09
CA ALA A 425 7.17 -3.50 29.61
C ALA A 425 5.95 -3.22 28.71
N PHE A 426 6.13 -3.21 27.38
CA PHE A 426 5.04 -3.05 26.41
C PHE A 426 3.99 -4.16 26.52
N ASN A 427 4.41 -5.39 26.78
CA ASN A 427 3.51 -6.51 26.99
C ASN A 427 2.79 -6.45 28.35
N ALA A 428 3.46 -5.92 29.39
CA ALA A 428 2.91 -5.74 30.74
C ALA A 428 1.92 -4.56 30.88
N GLU A 429 2.11 -3.46 30.13
CA GLU A 429 1.28 -2.24 30.19
C GLU A 429 -0.22 -2.50 29.91
N GLY A 430 -0.52 -3.45 29.01
CA GLY A 430 -1.88 -3.69 28.55
C GLY A 430 -2.37 -2.67 27.52
N ASP A 431 -3.66 -2.75 27.18
CA ASP A 431 -4.32 -1.76 26.32
C ASP A 431 -5.13 -0.79 27.21
N HIS A 432 -5.08 0.50 26.88
CA HIS A 432 -5.87 1.54 27.54
C HIS A 432 -6.74 2.31 26.53
N GLU A 433 -7.81 2.95 27.01
CA GLU A 433 -8.73 3.69 26.16
C GLU A 433 -8.07 4.94 25.57
N TRP A 434 -8.07 5.07 24.24
CA TRP A 434 -7.65 6.28 23.56
C TRP A 434 -8.85 7.22 23.41
N ILE A 435 -8.78 8.39 24.08
CA ILE A 435 -9.87 9.37 24.13
C ILE A 435 -9.53 10.59 23.28
N VAL A 436 -10.40 10.94 22.33
CA VAL A 436 -10.29 12.14 21.49
C VAL A 436 -11.58 12.96 21.64
N GLY A 437 -11.45 14.24 21.99
CA GLY A 437 -12.60 15.14 22.17
C GLY A 437 -13.62 14.69 23.24
N GLY A 438 -13.20 13.85 24.20
CA GLY A 438 -14.08 13.26 25.22
C GLY A 438 -14.76 11.95 24.80
N SER A 439 -14.55 11.47 23.57
CA SER A 439 -15.09 10.21 23.05
C SER A 439 -14.03 9.13 22.95
N LYS A 440 -14.42 7.86 23.17
CA LYS A 440 -13.55 6.70 22.94
C LYS A 440 -13.30 6.54 21.45
N ALA A 441 -12.07 6.78 21.02
CA ALA A 441 -11.66 6.73 19.62
C ALA A 441 -10.85 5.47 19.27
N GLY A 442 -10.44 4.68 20.28
CA GLY A 442 -9.65 3.48 20.06
C GLY A 442 -9.11 2.84 21.34
N LEU A 443 -8.19 1.89 21.15
CA LEU A 443 -7.35 1.32 22.20
C LEU A 443 -5.88 1.56 21.86
N ALA A 444 -5.15 2.17 22.78
CA ALA A 444 -3.72 2.41 22.66
C ALA A 444 -2.94 1.51 23.63
N ARG A 445 -1.71 1.16 23.23
CA ARG A 445 -0.69 0.54 24.07
C ARG A 445 0.62 1.26 23.76
N THR A 446 1.21 1.91 24.75
CA THR A 446 2.38 2.78 24.55
C THR A 446 3.40 2.55 25.65
N VAL A 447 4.65 2.26 25.27
CA VAL A 447 5.80 2.26 26.19
C VAL A 447 6.99 2.91 25.49
N GLY A 448 7.61 3.89 26.15
CA GLY A 448 8.75 4.61 25.60
C GLY A 448 8.43 5.26 24.24
N GLY A 449 9.19 4.86 23.21
CA GLY A 449 9.01 5.33 21.83
C GLY A 449 8.02 4.53 20.98
N PHE A 450 7.46 3.43 21.47
CA PHE A 450 6.62 2.51 20.68
C PHE A 450 5.15 2.58 21.08
N THR A 451 4.27 2.69 20.09
CA THR A 451 2.81 2.67 20.26
C THR A 451 2.14 1.74 19.25
N PHE A 452 1.25 0.88 19.73
CA PHE A 452 0.17 0.30 18.92
C PHE A 452 -1.15 1.03 19.21
N LEU A 453 -1.93 1.32 18.16
CA LEU A 453 -3.23 2.00 18.24
C LEU A 453 -4.29 1.32 17.36
N GLN A 454 -5.26 0.64 17.97
CA GLN A 454 -6.49 0.24 17.29
C GLN A 454 -7.40 1.47 17.19
N VAL A 455 -7.85 1.82 15.99
CA VAL A 455 -8.74 2.97 15.73
C VAL A 455 -10.16 2.46 15.52
N TYR A 456 -11.09 2.95 16.34
CA TYR A 456 -12.49 2.53 16.29
C TYR A 456 -13.22 3.11 15.07
N ASN A 457 -14.11 2.30 14.48
CA ASN A 457 -14.93 2.63 13.31
C ASN A 457 -14.18 3.05 12.02
N ALA A 458 -12.85 2.98 11.98
CA ALA A 458 -12.05 3.13 10.76
C ALA A 458 -11.87 1.78 10.07
N GLY A 459 -11.86 1.79 8.73
CA GLY A 459 -11.40 0.70 7.87
C GLY A 459 -10.05 1.04 7.26
#